data_AF-A0A519S5H6-F1
#
_entry.id   AF-A0A519S5H6-F1
#
_cell.length_a   1.000
_cell.length_b   1.000
_cell.length_c   1.000
_cell.angle_alpha   90.00
_cell.angle_beta   90.00
_cell.angle_gamma   90.00
#
_symmetry.space_group_name_H-M   'P 1'
#
loop_
_entity.id
_entity.type
_entity.pdbx_description
1 polymer ?
#
loop_
_entity_poly.entity_id
_entity_poly.type
_entity_poly.pdbx_seq_one_letter_code
_entity_poly.pdbx_strand_id
1 'polypeptide(L)' 'MRRCLQLAALGAGQVAPNPMVGSVLVHQGRVIGEGYHRQYGDLHAEPNCIN' A
#
# COMPACT_ATOMS: atom_id res chain seq x y z
N MET A 1 -7.10 8.07 5.08
CA MET A 1 -5.67 8.12 5.45
C MET A 1 -5.26 7.09 6.52
N ARG A 2 -5.99 6.91 7.64
CA ARG A 2 -5.68 5.87 8.65
C ARG A 2 -5.49 4.48 8.05
N ARG A 3 -6.36 4.07 7.12
CA ARG A 3 -6.25 2.79 6.42
C ARG A 3 -4.96 2.64 5.60
N CYS A 4 -4.52 3.69 4.90
CA CYS A 4 -3.24 3.68 4.17
C CYS A 4 -2.06 3.42 5.11
N LEU A 5 -2.04 4.03 6.30
CA LEU A 5 -0.98 3.81 7.29
C LEU A 5 -1.01 2.38 7.86
N GLN A 6 -2.20 1.81 8.07
CA GLN A 6 -2.33 0.40 8.47
C GLN A 6 -1.78 -0.55 7.40
N LEU A 7 -2.05 -0.27 6.13
CA LEU A 7 -1.52 -1.03 5.00
C LEU A 7 0.00 -0.86 4.88
N ALA A 8 0.52 0.35 5.02
CA ALA A 8 1.95 0.64 4.98
C ALA A 8 2.71 -0.16 6.05
N ALA A 9 2.15 -0.27 7.27
CA ALA A 9 2.76 -1.03 8.36
C ALA A 9 2.98 -2.52 8.04
N LEU A 10 2.25 -3.09 7.07
CA LEU A 10 2.44 -4.48 6.63
C LEU A 10 3.78 -4.68 5.89
N GLY A 11 4.38 -3.62 5.34
CA GLY A 11 5.70 -3.67 4.71
C GLY A 11 6.87 -3.59 5.69
N ALA A 12 6.61 -3.44 7.00
CA ALA A 12 7.66 -3.24 8.00
C ALA A 12 8.70 -4.37 7.98
N GLY A 13 9.98 -3.99 7.84
CA GLY A 13 11.11 -4.93 7.79
C GLY A 13 11.31 -5.66 6.46
N GLN A 14 10.40 -5.55 5.50
CA GLN A 14 10.49 -6.24 4.19
C GLN A 14 10.86 -5.30 3.04
N VAL A 15 10.62 -3.99 3.21
CA VAL A 15 10.79 -3.00 2.14
C VAL A 15 12.08 -2.20 2.21
N ALA A 16 12.82 -2.25 3.32
CA ALA A 16 14.04 -1.46 3.48
C ALA A 16 15.06 -1.77 2.35
N PRO A 17 15.79 -0.77 1.81
CA PRO A 17 15.85 0.64 2.23
C PRO A 17 14.69 1.55 1.78
N ASN A 18 13.73 1.02 1.01
CA ASN A 18 12.56 1.80 0.58
C ASN A 18 11.62 2.09 1.76
N PRO A 19 10.81 3.16 1.68
CA PRO A 19 9.83 3.46 2.71
C PRO A 19 8.64 2.49 2.67
N MET A 20 7.97 2.35 3.81
CA MET A 20 6.65 1.74 3.90
C MET A 20 5.61 2.66 3.28
N VAL A 21 4.85 2.15 2.31
CA VAL A 21 3.78 2.89 1.63
C VAL A 21 2.53 2.03 1.55
N GLY A 22 1.37 2.64 1.77
CA GLY A 22 0.06 2.03 1.60
C GLY A 22 -0.85 2.93 0.77
N SER A 23 -1.73 2.32 -0.01
CA SER A 23 -2.64 2.99 -0.95
C SER A 23 -4.06 2.42 -0.81
N VAL A 24 -5.06 3.28 -0.99
CA VAL A 24 -6.48 2.93 -0.96
C VAL A 24 -7.17 3.65 -2.11
N LEU A 25 -7.89 2.91 -2.94
CA LEU A 25 -8.70 3.45 -4.04
C LEU A 25 -10.17 3.53 -3.59
N VAL A 26 -10.73 4.74 -3.66
CA VAL A 26 -12.12 5.01 -3.29
C VAL A 26 -12.91 5.47 -4.50
N HIS A 27 -14.05 4.86 -4.74
CA HIS A 27 -15.01 5.27 -5.76
C HIS A 27 -16.41 5.30 -5.15
N GLN A 28 -17.14 6.40 -5.34
CA GLN A 28 -18.49 6.59 -4.80
C GLN A 28 -18.58 6.34 -3.27
N GLY A 29 -17.57 6.81 -2.52
CA GLY A 29 -17.53 6.65 -1.06
C GLY A 29 -17.20 5.23 -0.59
N ARG A 30 -16.95 4.28 -1.49
CA ARG A 30 -16.60 2.90 -1.18
C ARG A 30 -15.14 2.62 -1.53
N VAL A 31 -14.46 1.88 -0.66
CA VAL A 31 -13.14 1.32 -0.96
C VAL A 31 -13.29 0.21 -1.99
N ILE A 32 -12.62 0.34 -3.12
CA ILE A 32 -12.63 -0.62 -4.23
C ILE A 32 -11.26 -1.25 -4.51
N GLY A 33 -10.21 -0.78 -3.83
CA GLY A 33 -8.86 -1.31 -3.95
C GLY A 33 -8.00 -0.92 -2.76
N GLU A 34 -7.08 -1.79 -2.39
CA GLU A 34 -6.12 -1.58 -1.30
C GLU A 34 -4.78 -2.18 -1.69
N GLY A 35 -3.69 -1.45 -1.43
CA GLY A 35 -2.34 -1.90 -1.77
C GLY A 35 -1.31 -1.42 -0.76
N TYR A 36 -0.18 -2.13 -0.71
CA TYR A 36 1.01 -1.71 0.04
C TYR A 36 2.28 -2.18 -0.69
N HIS A 37 3.40 -1.52 -0.42
CA HIS A 37 4.71 -1.98 -0.91
C HIS A 37 5.12 -3.20 -0.07
N ARG A 38 5.29 -4.36 -0.72
CA ARG A 38 5.40 -5.65 -0.02
C ARG A 38 6.84 -6.06 0.26
N GLN A 39 7.74 -5.77 -0.67
CA GLN A 39 9.13 -6.20 -0.61
C GLN A 39 10.04 -5.21 -1.35
N TYR A 40 11.29 -5.10 -0.91
CA TYR A 40 12.32 -4.33 -1.62
C TYR A 40 12.42 -4.72 -3.10
N GLY A 41 12.37 -3.71 -3.98
CA GLY A 41 12.44 -3.88 -5.43
C GLY A 41 11.15 -4.33 -6.11
N ASP A 42 10.10 -4.64 -5.34
CA ASP A 42 8.77 -4.98 -5.87
C ASP A 42 7.95 -3.71 -6.21
N LEU A 43 6.75 -3.90 -6.77
CA LEU A 43 5.81 -2.82 -7.06
C LEU A 43 5.52 -1.95 -5.83
N HIS A 44 5.36 -0.64 -6.08
CA HIS A 44 4.88 0.30 -5.07
C HIS A 44 3.41 0.00 -4.68
N ALA A 45 2.89 0.73 -3.70
CA ALA A 45 1.55 0.48 -3.15
C ALA A 45 0.42 0.74 -4.17
N GLU A 46 0.61 1.69 -5.07
CA GLU A 46 -0.42 2.17 -6.01
C GLU A 46 -0.75 1.12 -7.09
N PRO A 47 0.23 0.50 -7.78
CA PRO A 47 -0.06 -0.61 -8.69
C PRO A 47 -0.75 -1.79 -7.98
N ASN A 48 -0.30 -2.12 -6.76
CA ASN A 48 -0.89 -3.19 -5.93
C ASN A 48 -2.33 -2.89 -5.48
N CYS A 49 -2.79 -1.64 -5.61
CA CYS A 49 -4.15 -1.21 -5.27
C CYS A 49 -5.15 -1.38 -6.43
N ILE A 50 -4.64 -1.55 -7.66
CA ILE A 50 -5.43 -1.61 -8.91
C ILE A 50 -5.50 -3.04 -9.48
N ASN A 51 -4.54 -3.90 -9.13
CA ASN A 51 -4.43 -5.28 -9.63
C ASN A 51 -5.42 -6.28 -9.01
#